data_AF-A0AA97AWT1-F1
#
_entry.id   AF-A0AA97AWT1-F1
#
_cell.length_a   1.000
_cell.length_b   1.000
_cell.length_c   1.000
_cell.angle_alpha   90.00
_cell.angle_beta   90.00
_cell.angle_gamma   90.00
#
_symmetry.space_group_name_H-M   'P 1'
#
loop_
_entity.id
_entity.type
_entity.pdbx_description
1 polymer ?
#
loop_
_entity_poly.entity_id
_entity_poly.type
_entity_poly.pdbx_seq_one_letter_code
_entity_poly.pdbx_strand_id
1 'polypeptide(L)'
;MSNTPNNAIPYAAEGTLDPAASLNQALDTIDALLQIEVLGIQNDPPGSPSDGDRYIVASGTGDWASQDGQLARYVADPGYWRFFPAKVALNQADGLLYINGNSGWQVANRPATLPQITGDTSTDLAGVVGQMLGALDGVFWDNQVS
;
A
#
# COMPACT_ATOMS: atom_id res chain seq x y z
N MET A 1 -20.45 4.72 20.69
CA MET A 1 -20.13 5.04 19.28
C MET A 1 -19.06 4.06 18.87
N SER A 2 -19.29 3.30 17.80
CA SER A 2 -18.28 2.43 17.20
C SER A 2 -17.27 3.30 16.44
N ASN A 3 -16.03 2.84 16.34
CA ASN A 3 -14.96 3.47 15.57
C ASN A 3 -14.50 2.49 14.49
N THR A 4 -13.83 3.00 13.46
CA THR A 4 -13.14 2.16 12.48
C THR A 4 -12.02 1.34 13.15
N PRO A 5 -11.74 0.12 12.67
CA PRO A 5 -10.86 -0.81 13.38
C PRO A 5 -9.38 -0.40 13.38
N ASN A 6 -8.88 0.25 12.31
CA ASN A 6 -7.45 0.53 12.19
C ASN A 6 -7.04 1.89 12.75
N ASN A 7 -7.81 2.95 12.44
CA ASN A 7 -7.44 4.33 12.76
C ASN A 7 -8.34 4.97 13.84
N ALA A 8 -9.23 4.18 14.44
CA ALA A 8 -10.16 4.62 15.48
C ALA A 8 -10.98 5.87 15.09
N ILE A 9 -11.38 5.96 13.81
CA ILE A 9 -12.18 7.07 13.30
C ILE A 9 -13.63 6.88 13.78
N PRO A 10 -14.25 7.86 14.45
CA PRO A 10 -15.63 7.73 14.91
C PRO A 10 -16.62 7.66 13.74
N TYR A 11 -17.54 6.70 13.78
CA TYR A 11 -18.65 6.67 12.81
C TYR A 11 -19.70 7.74 13.10
N ALA A 12 -20.38 8.19 12.05
CA ALA A 12 -21.59 8.99 12.20
C ALA A 12 -22.72 8.10 12.72
N ALA A 13 -23.46 8.58 13.73
CA ALA A 13 -24.61 7.85 14.26
C ALA A 13 -25.73 7.78 13.22
N GLU A 14 -26.29 6.59 13.02
CA GLU A 14 -27.40 6.37 12.11
C GLU A 14 -28.59 7.29 12.44
N GLY A 15 -29.19 7.91 11.42
CA GLY A 15 -30.31 8.83 11.58
C GLY A 15 -29.96 10.26 12.04
N THR A 16 -28.67 10.58 12.22
CA THR A 16 -28.25 11.99 12.50
C THR A 16 -28.21 12.86 11.23
N LEU A 17 -28.09 12.23 10.06
CA LEU A 17 -28.06 12.87 8.76
C LEU A 17 -28.41 11.83 7.67
N ASP A 18 -29.10 12.27 6.61
CA ASP A 18 -29.58 11.39 5.54
C ASP A 18 -28.46 10.56 4.86
N PRO A 19 -27.22 11.05 4.64
CA PRO A 19 -26.15 10.25 4.06
C PRO A 19 -25.27 9.49 5.07
N ALA A 20 -25.73 9.25 6.32
CA ALA A 20 -24.91 8.63 7.38
C ALA A 20 -24.30 7.29 6.93
N ALA A 21 -25.10 6.41 6.33
CA ALA A 21 -24.65 5.11 5.84
C ALA A 21 -23.56 5.23 4.76
N SER A 22 -23.76 6.10 3.76
CA SER A 22 -22.79 6.33 2.69
C SER A 22 -21.50 6.96 3.21
N LEU A 23 -21.61 7.86 4.19
CA LEU A 23 -20.46 8.46 4.87
C LEU A 23 -19.66 7.39 5.62
N ASN A 24 -20.32 6.52 6.39
CA ASN A 24 -19.66 5.45 7.13
C ASN A 24 -18.92 4.47 6.19
N GLN A 25 -19.48 4.14 5.02
CA GLN A 25 -18.78 3.34 4.00
C GLN A 25 -17.54 4.04 3.42
N ALA A 26 -17.60 5.37 3.25
CA ALA A 26 -16.44 6.16 2.85
C ALA A 26 -15.38 6.18 3.96
N LEU A 27 -15.79 6.29 5.24
CA LEU A 27 -14.89 6.21 6.38
C LEU A 27 -14.19 4.85 6.48
N ASP A 28 -14.87 3.74 6.19
CA ASP A 28 -14.23 2.41 6.13
C ASP A 28 -13.17 2.31 5.03
N THR A 29 -13.42 2.98 3.90
CA THR A 29 -12.48 3.02 2.78
C THR A 29 -11.27 3.86 3.13
N ILE A 30 -11.47 5.01 3.80
CA ILE A 30 -10.39 5.86 4.30
C ILE A 30 -9.59 5.12 5.38
N ASP A 31 -10.25 4.39 6.27
CA ASP A 31 -9.59 3.59 7.31
C ASP A 31 -8.64 2.56 6.72
N ALA A 32 -9.03 1.89 5.64
CA ALA A 32 -8.17 0.93 4.96
C ALA A 32 -6.94 1.59 4.32
N LEU A 33 -7.03 2.86 3.89
CA LEU A 33 -6.05 3.50 3.00
C LEU A 33 -5.20 4.63 3.63
N LEU A 34 -5.57 5.19 4.78
CA LEU A 34 -4.90 6.36 5.34
C LEU A 34 -3.49 6.07 5.88
N GLN A 35 -3.34 4.95 6.59
CA GLN A 35 -2.08 4.49 7.19
C GLN A 35 -1.95 3.00 6.90
N ILE A 36 -1.60 2.68 5.65
CA ILE A 36 -1.63 1.31 5.15
C ILE A 36 -0.50 0.53 5.82
N GLU A 37 -0.91 -0.34 6.73
CA GLU A 37 -0.05 -1.29 7.42
C GLU A 37 -0.65 -2.67 7.22
N VAL A 38 0.16 -3.59 6.70
CA VAL A 38 -0.26 -4.94 6.35
C VAL A 38 0.48 -5.94 7.22
N LEU A 39 -0.21 -7.02 7.58
CA LEU A 39 0.33 -8.13 8.35
C LEU A 39 1.35 -8.94 7.55
N GLY A 40 1.21 -8.95 6.21
CA GLY A 40 2.08 -9.72 5.34
C GLY A 40 1.70 -9.63 3.87
N ILE A 41 2.55 -10.25 3.05
CA ILE A 41 2.31 -10.52 1.63
C ILE A 41 2.10 -12.03 1.49
N GLN A 42 0.94 -12.46 0.99
CA GLN A 42 0.62 -13.89 0.89
C GLN A 42 -0.33 -14.20 -0.27
N ASN A 43 -0.42 -15.48 -0.63
CA ASN A 43 -1.23 -15.97 -1.75
C ASN A 43 -2.65 -16.36 -1.31
N ASP A 44 -2.77 -16.98 -0.14
CA ASP A 44 -4.03 -17.52 0.36
C ASP A 44 -4.55 -16.66 1.54
N PRO A 45 -5.87 -16.48 1.68
CA PRO A 45 -6.43 -15.84 2.86
C PRO A 45 -6.10 -16.63 4.14
N PRO A 46 -5.84 -15.96 5.27
CA PRO A 46 -5.64 -16.64 6.55
C PRO A 46 -6.94 -17.33 6.98
N GLY A 47 -6.84 -18.45 7.69
CA GLY A 47 -8.02 -19.21 8.14
C GLY A 47 -8.81 -18.57 9.28
N SER A 48 -8.27 -17.54 9.94
CA SER A 48 -8.93 -16.83 11.05
C SER A 48 -8.52 -15.35 11.10
N PRO A 49 -8.93 -14.53 10.12
CA PRO A 49 -8.67 -13.09 10.14
C PRO A 49 -9.52 -12.37 11.20
N SER A 50 -8.98 -11.29 11.75
CA SER A 50 -9.67 -10.33 12.62
C SER A 50 -10.16 -9.11 11.83
N ASP A 51 -11.17 -8.41 12.34
CA ASP A 51 -11.67 -7.22 11.64
C ASP A 51 -10.58 -6.17 11.44
N GLY A 52 -10.47 -5.65 10.21
CA GLY A 52 -9.46 -4.68 9.86
C GLY A 52 -8.09 -5.27 9.49
N ASP A 53 -7.90 -6.59 9.60
CA ASP A 53 -6.67 -7.24 9.13
C ASP A 53 -6.43 -6.92 7.66
N ARG A 54 -5.18 -6.57 7.34
CA ARG A 54 -4.77 -6.11 6.02
C ARG A 54 -3.62 -6.94 5.49
N TYR A 55 -3.69 -7.32 4.22
CA TYR A 55 -2.68 -8.11 3.52
C TYR A 55 -2.46 -7.59 2.10
N ILE A 56 -1.26 -7.77 1.59
CA ILE A 56 -1.01 -7.67 0.15
C ILE A 56 -1.24 -9.05 -0.46
N VAL A 57 -2.10 -9.09 -1.47
CA VAL A 57 -2.33 -10.30 -2.27
C VAL A 57 -1.19 -10.45 -3.26
N ALA A 58 -0.38 -11.51 -3.14
CA ALA A 58 0.68 -11.81 -4.11
C ALA A 58 0.09 -12.48 -5.35
N SER A 59 -0.15 -13.79 -5.30
CA SER A 59 -0.94 -14.53 -6.28
C SER A 59 -2.13 -15.14 -5.57
N GLY A 60 -3.26 -14.45 -5.66
CA GLY A 60 -4.47 -14.71 -4.91
C GLY A 60 -5.14 -16.02 -5.26
N THR A 61 -5.57 -16.75 -4.23
CA THR A 61 -6.36 -17.99 -4.34
C THR A 61 -7.65 -17.88 -3.54
N GLY A 62 -8.59 -18.81 -3.74
CA GLY A 62 -9.84 -18.84 -2.98
C GLY A 62 -10.60 -17.51 -3.08
N ASP A 63 -10.91 -16.90 -1.94
CA ASP A 63 -11.59 -15.60 -1.87
C ASP A 63 -10.75 -14.44 -2.45
N TRP A 64 -9.44 -14.63 -2.60
CA TRP A 64 -8.51 -13.65 -3.17
C TRP A 64 -8.22 -13.87 -4.66
N ALA A 65 -8.86 -14.86 -5.28
CA ALA A 65 -8.67 -15.15 -6.70
C ALA A 65 -8.93 -13.91 -7.57
N SER A 66 -8.01 -13.66 -8.51
CA SER A 66 -8.02 -12.49 -9.40
C SER A 66 -7.86 -11.13 -8.72
N GLN A 67 -7.39 -11.10 -7.47
CA GLN A 67 -7.09 -9.86 -6.72
C GLN A 67 -5.59 -9.63 -6.55
N ASP A 68 -4.77 -10.20 -7.45
CA ASP A 68 -3.32 -10.10 -7.44
C ASP A 68 -2.85 -8.64 -7.36
N GLY A 69 -1.89 -8.38 -6.48
CA GLY A 69 -1.33 -7.06 -6.26
C GLY A 69 -2.25 -6.07 -5.54
N GLN A 70 -3.46 -6.46 -5.12
CA GLN A 70 -4.33 -5.58 -4.34
C GLN A 70 -4.07 -5.67 -2.84
N LEU A 71 -4.50 -4.63 -2.13
CA LEU A 71 -4.61 -4.62 -0.67
C LEU A 71 -5.94 -5.26 -0.28
N ALA A 72 -5.90 -6.38 0.42
CA ALA A 72 -7.06 -7.04 0.99
C ALA A 72 -7.25 -6.58 2.44
N ARG A 73 -8.44 -6.07 2.79
CA ARG A 73 -8.88 -5.77 4.17
C ARG A 73 -10.02 -6.71 4.53
N TYR A 74 -9.90 -7.40 5.66
CA TYR A 74 -10.98 -8.22 6.18
C TYR A 74 -12.06 -7.35 6.84
N VAL A 75 -13.32 -7.70 6.60
CA VAL A 75 -14.49 -7.14 7.27
C VAL A 75 -15.18 -8.27 8.02
N ALA A 76 -15.13 -8.26 9.36
CA ALA A 76 -15.62 -9.38 10.16
C ALA A 76 -17.15 -9.57 10.09
N ASP A 77 -17.89 -8.47 9.91
CA ASP A 77 -19.36 -8.50 9.79
C ASP A 77 -19.78 -7.81 8.48
N PRO A 78 -20.29 -8.55 7.46
CA PRO A 78 -20.72 -9.96 7.46
C PRO A 78 -19.65 -11.04 7.20
N GLY A 79 -18.35 -10.74 7.21
CA GLY A 79 -17.30 -11.76 7.02
C GLY A 79 -16.85 -11.89 5.57
N TYR A 80 -16.20 -10.85 5.03
CA TYR A 80 -15.76 -10.82 3.63
C TYR A 80 -14.49 -9.97 3.45
N TRP A 81 -13.83 -10.13 2.31
CA TRP A 81 -12.66 -9.35 1.94
C TRP A 81 -13.04 -8.17 1.05
N ARG A 82 -12.48 -6.99 1.36
CA ARG A 82 -12.51 -5.81 0.49
C ARG A 82 -11.14 -5.60 -0.12
N PHE A 83 -11.11 -5.31 -1.42
CA PHE A 83 -9.87 -5.13 -2.17
C PHE A 83 -9.73 -3.68 -2.62
N PHE A 84 -8.51 -3.15 -2.51
CA PHE A 84 -8.20 -1.78 -2.87
C PHE A 84 -6.91 -1.70 -3.69
N PRO A 85 -6.83 -0.81 -4.68
CA PRO A 85 -5.59 -0.54 -5.41
C PRO A 85 -4.67 0.37 -4.57
N ALA A 86 -3.91 -0.23 -3.66
CA ALA A 86 -2.91 0.49 -2.89
C ALA A 86 -1.60 0.69 -3.68
N LYS A 87 -0.98 1.86 -3.49
CA LYS A 87 0.32 2.21 -4.09
C LYS A 87 1.49 2.14 -3.11
N VAL A 88 1.20 2.18 -1.81
CA VAL A 88 2.21 2.09 -0.76
C VAL A 88 1.63 1.30 0.42
N ALA A 89 2.47 0.55 1.13
CA ALA A 89 2.08 -0.19 2.32
C ALA A 89 3.30 -0.50 3.19
N LEU A 90 3.18 -0.38 4.50
CA LEU A 90 4.18 -0.90 5.45
C LEU A 90 3.87 -2.36 5.74
N ASN A 91 4.83 -3.26 5.55
CA ASN A 91 4.67 -4.66 5.93
C ASN A 91 5.19 -4.91 7.35
N GLN A 92 4.34 -5.37 8.26
CA GLN A 92 4.73 -5.67 9.64
C GLN A 92 5.64 -6.89 9.74
N ALA A 93 5.53 -7.86 8.82
CA ALA A 93 6.31 -9.08 8.88
C ALA A 93 7.82 -8.86 8.73
N ASP A 94 8.21 -7.86 7.93
CA ASP A 94 9.63 -7.50 7.69
C ASP A 94 9.98 -6.07 8.14
N GLY A 95 8.99 -5.23 8.47
CA GLY A 95 9.18 -3.84 8.87
C GLY A 95 9.54 -2.90 7.72
N LEU A 96 9.36 -3.32 6.46
CA LEU A 96 9.75 -2.55 5.28
C LEU A 96 8.56 -1.87 4.62
N LEU A 97 8.81 -0.70 4.05
CA LEU A 97 7.85 0.00 3.20
C LEU A 97 7.90 -0.62 1.80
N TYR A 98 6.73 -0.93 1.24
CA TYR A 98 6.56 -1.43 -0.11
C TYR A 98 5.85 -0.38 -0.98
N ILE A 99 6.25 -0.28 -2.25
CA ILE A 99 5.63 0.55 -3.28
C ILE A 99 5.15 -0.36 -4.41
N ASN A 100 3.92 -0.14 -4.88
CA ASN A 100 3.33 -0.89 -5.99
C ASN A 100 3.56 -0.14 -7.31
N GLY A 101 4.56 -0.59 -8.07
CA GLY A 101 4.92 -0.07 -9.39
C GLY A 101 4.25 -0.84 -10.54
N ASN A 102 4.77 -0.68 -11.76
CA ASN A 102 4.26 -1.41 -12.93
C ASN A 102 4.60 -2.91 -12.89
N SER A 103 5.71 -3.26 -12.25
CA SER A 103 6.17 -4.64 -12.08
C SER A 103 5.68 -5.28 -10.75
N GLY A 104 4.70 -4.66 -10.09
CA GLY A 104 4.13 -5.11 -8.82
C GLY A 104 4.77 -4.48 -7.58
N TRP A 105 4.59 -5.13 -6.43
CA TRP A 105 5.07 -4.66 -5.13
C TRP A 105 6.58 -4.87 -4.98
N GLN A 106 7.29 -3.79 -4.65
CA GLN A 106 8.72 -3.78 -4.42
C GLN A 106 9.04 -3.04 -3.11
N VAL A 107 10.11 -3.45 -2.43
CA VAL A 107 10.62 -2.71 -1.27
C VAL A 107 11.01 -1.30 -1.71
N ALA A 108 10.54 -0.30 -0.97
CA ALA A 108 10.86 1.10 -1.15
C ALA A 108 12.35 1.32 -0.84
N ASN A 109 13.17 1.18 -1.87
CA ASN A 109 14.59 1.45 -1.76
C ASN A 109 14.81 2.95 -1.92
N ARG A 110 15.23 3.62 -0.83
CA ARG A 110 15.90 4.92 -0.99
C ARG A 110 17.22 4.62 -1.72
N PRO A 111 17.59 5.34 -2.81
CA PRO A 111 18.91 5.19 -3.38
C PRO A 111 19.95 5.36 -2.26
N ALA A 112 20.80 4.35 -2.10
CA ALA A 112 21.71 4.23 -0.94
C ALA A 112 22.65 5.44 -0.80
N THR A 113 22.83 6.19 -1.88
CA THR A 113 23.45 7.50 -1.93
C THR A 113 22.43 8.48 -2.51
N LEU A 114 21.90 9.40 -1.68
CA LEU A 114 21.60 10.71 -2.23
C LEU A 114 22.94 11.20 -2.79
N PRO A 115 23.00 11.66 -4.05
CA PRO A 115 24.25 12.16 -4.59
C PRO A 115 24.68 13.38 -3.76
N GLN A 116 25.54 13.15 -2.79
CA GLN A 116 26.09 14.21 -1.97
C GLN A 116 27.20 14.83 -2.81
N ILE A 117 26.98 16.03 -3.30
CA ILE A 117 28.04 16.85 -3.87
C ILE A 117 29.07 17.07 -2.75
N THR A 118 30.15 16.30 -2.77
CA THR A 118 31.19 16.34 -1.74
C THR A 118 32.37 17.13 -2.33
N GLY A 119 32.20 18.45 -2.49
CA GLY A 119 33.17 19.35 -3.12
C GLY A 119 32.49 20.45 -3.96
N ASP A 120 33.23 21.45 -4.42
CA ASP A 120 32.69 22.51 -5.32
C ASP A 120 33.08 22.32 -6.79
N THR A 121 33.58 21.13 -7.16
CA THR A 121 34.18 20.92 -8.48
C THR A 121 33.19 20.34 -9.48
N SER A 122 33.39 20.64 -10.78
CA SER A 122 32.55 20.12 -11.87
C SER A 122 32.63 18.60 -12.01
N THR A 123 33.66 17.96 -11.47
CA THR A 123 33.85 16.51 -11.43
C THR A 123 32.85 15.83 -10.49
N ASP A 124 32.48 16.52 -9.40
CA ASP A 124 31.51 16.01 -8.42
C ASP A 124 30.09 16.00 -9.01
N LEU A 125 29.75 16.99 -9.85
CA LEU A 125 28.48 17.02 -10.58
C LEU A 125 28.33 15.85 -11.56
N ALA A 126 29.41 15.41 -12.22
CA ALA A 126 29.36 14.32 -13.18
C ALA A 126 29.06 12.96 -12.52
N GLY A 127 29.62 12.72 -11.31
CA GLY A 127 29.31 11.53 -10.50
C GLY A 127 27.85 11.53 -10.02
N VAL A 128 27.34 12.69 -9.63
CA VAL A 128 25.92 12.87 -9.26
C VAL A 128 25.00 12.63 -10.45
N VAL A 129 25.28 13.21 -11.61
CA VAL A 129 24.47 13.04 -12.83
C VAL A 129 24.45 11.58 -13.29
N GLY A 130 25.58 10.86 -13.22
CA GLY A 130 25.64 9.44 -13.55
C GLY A 130 24.80 8.55 -12.62
N GLN A 131 24.79 8.83 -11.31
CA GLN A 131 23.97 8.10 -10.33
C GLN A 131 22.47 8.41 -10.48
N MET A 132 22.13 9.67 -10.77
CA MET A 132 20.74 10.07 -11.04
C MET A 132 20.23 9.44 -12.34
N LEU A 133 21.04 9.39 -13.41
CA LEU A 133 20.70 8.71 -14.66
C LEU A 133 20.48 7.20 -14.44
N GLY A 134 21.34 6.53 -13.67
CA GLY A 134 21.17 5.10 -13.37
C GLY A 134 19.92 4.76 -12.57
N ALA A 135 19.47 5.65 -11.67
CA ALA A 135 18.22 5.49 -10.92
C ALA A 135 16.97 5.78 -11.78
N LEU A 136 17.09 6.62 -12.80
CA LEU A 136 16.02 6.91 -13.76
C LEU A 136 15.92 5.80 -14.83
N ASP A 137 17.03 5.18 -15.24
CA ASP A 137 17.04 4.13 -16.26
C ASP A 137 16.24 2.87 -15.84
N GLY A 138 16.20 2.55 -14.55
CA GLY A 138 15.43 1.42 -14.02
C GLY A 138 13.91 1.65 -13.88
N VAL A 139 13.45 2.90 -13.99
CA VAL A 139 12.04 3.29 -13.75
C VAL A 139 11.39 3.88 -15.01
N PHE A 140 12.16 4.53 -15.89
CA PHE A 140 11.62 5.23 -17.06
C PHE A 140 11.58 4.39 -18.35
N TRP A 141 12.43 3.36 -18.51
CA TRP A 141 12.46 2.54 -19.74
C TRP A 141 11.53 1.31 -19.73
N ASP A 142 10.94 0.93 -18.60
CA ASP A 142 9.93 -0.15 -18.52
C ASP A 142 8.54 0.29 -19.04
N ASN A 143 8.40 1.52 -19.57
CA ASN A 143 7.12 2.08 -20.01
C ASN A 143 7.06 2.45 -21.50
N GLN A 144 7.90 1.87 -22.37
CA GLN A 144 7.89 2.15 -23.82
C GLN A 144 7.89 0.91 -24.72
N VAL A 145 7.49 -0.27 -24.23
CA VAL A 145 7.22 -1.40 -25.14
C VAL A 145 6.01 -2.23 -24.68
N SER A 146 4.84 -1.86 -25.18
CA SER A 146 3.83 -2.80 -25.71
C SER A 146 3.00 -2.08 -26.77
#